data_AF-A0A5E4MAX2-F1
#
_entry.id   AF-A0A5E4MAX2-F1
#
_cell.length_a   1.000
_cell.length_b   1.000
_cell.length_c   1.000
_cell.angle_alpha   90.00
_cell.angle_beta   90.00
_cell.angle_gamma   90.00
#
_symmetry.space_group_name_H-M   'P 1'
#
loop_
_entity.id
_entity.type
_entity.pdbx_description
1 polymer ?
#
loop_
_entity_poly.entity_id
_entity_poly.type
_entity_poly.pdbx_seq_one_letter_code
_entity_poly.pdbx_strand_id
1 'polypeptide(L)'
;MSVHRYTNIRDIDSSELRGRGRGRPTITFGGSSERSKRRKCELLYKKSSLNELTETTAYALRKKGNKDTAKLVKEATNTTPTGRRKIRGMVFGLKIKIN
;
A
#
# COMPACT_ATOMS: atom_id res chain seq x y z
N MET A 1 6.20 29.28 11.69
CA MET A 1 5.34 28.34 12.44
C MET A 1 4.62 27.42 11.45
N SER A 2 4.80 26.10 11.59
CA SER A 2 4.33 25.08 10.65
C SER A 2 2.87 24.70 10.91
N VAL A 3 2.00 24.86 9.91
CA VAL A 3 0.58 24.46 10.02
C VAL A 3 0.39 23.12 9.29
N HIS A 4 0.73 22.01 9.95
CA HIS A 4 0.42 20.67 9.46
C HIS A 4 -1.05 20.33 9.75
N ARG A 5 -1.97 20.81 8.89
CA ARG A 5 -3.36 20.32 8.88
C ARG A 5 -3.43 18.99 8.12
N TYR A 6 -3.27 17.89 8.82
CA TYR A 6 -3.62 16.57 8.28
C TYR A 6 -5.07 16.24 8.64
N THR A 7 -6.01 16.83 7.89
CA THR A 7 -7.41 16.44 8.00
C THR A 7 -7.62 15.08 7.33
N ASN A 8 -8.00 14.11 8.18
CA ASN A 8 -8.70 12.86 7.91
C ASN A 8 -8.78 12.39 6.45
N ILE A 9 -8.07 11.29 6.18
CA ILE A 9 -8.22 10.48 4.98
C ILE A 9 -9.54 9.71 5.15
N ARG A 10 -10.62 10.37 4.80
CA ARG A 10 -11.81 9.68 4.31
C ARG A 10 -11.86 10.04 2.84
N ASP A 11 -12.12 9.07 1.98
CA ASP A 11 -12.64 9.36 0.65
C ASP A 11 -14.03 9.96 0.87
N ILE A 12 -14.05 11.25 1.23
CA ILE A 12 -15.28 12.01 1.30
C ILE A 12 -15.72 12.09 -0.15
N ASP A 13 -16.82 11.40 -0.46
CA ASP A 13 -17.48 11.51 -1.73
C ASP A 13 -17.66 13.02 -2.00
N SER A 14 -17.17 13.50 -3.14
CA SER A 14 -17.07 14.94 -3.40
C SER A 14 -18.45 15.63 -3.45
N SER A 15 -19.51 14.81 -3.43
CA SER A 15 -20.92 15.17 -3.24
C SER A 15 -21.21 15.73 -1.83
N GLU A 16 -20.53 15.27 -0.76
CA GLU A 16 -20.78 15.70 0.62
C GLU A 16 -20.06 17.00 1.03
N LEU A 17 -19.11 17.48 0.21
CA LEU A 17 -18.42 18.77 0.43
C LEU A 17 -19.08 19.94 -0.30
N ARG A 18 -20.36 19.81 -0.66
CA ARG A 18 -21.18 20.93 -1.15
C ARG A 18 -21.65 21.79 0.02
N GLY A 19 -20.72 22.42 0.74
CA GLY A 19 -21.08 23.41 1.73
C GLY A 19 -20.01 23.71 2.77
N ARG A 20 -19.66 25.00 2.84
CA ARG A 20 -19.05 25.68 4.01
C ARG A 20 -17.53 25.53 4.20
N GLY A 21 -16.77 25.84 3.16
CA GLY A 21 -15.37 26.24 3.32
C GLY A 21 -14.81 26.91 2.08
N ARG A 22 -14.30 28.15 2.18
CA ARG A 22 -13.58 28.88 1.10
C ARG A 22 -12.19 28.28 0.81
N GLY A 23 -12.05 26.97 0.91
CA GLY A 23 -10.78 26.24 0.77
C GLY A 23 -10.55 25.77 -0.66
N ARG A 24 -9.30 25.41 -0.97
CA ARG A 24 -8.93 24.72 -2.22
C ARG A 24 -9.77 23.45 -2.36
N PRO A 25 -10.38 23.18 -3.53
CA PRO A 25 -11.14 21.96 -3.78
C PRO A 25 -10.30 20.70 -3.43
N THR A 26 -10.92 19.77 -2.72
CA THR A 26 -10.29 18.50 -2.39
C THR A 26 -10.27 17.59 -3.61
N ILE A 27 -9.06 17.23 -4.05
CA ILE A 27 -8.88 16.28 -5.16
C ILE A 27 -8.94 14.86 -4.61
N THR A 28 -9.69 13.99 -5.29
CA THR A 28 -9.78 12.55 -4.99
C THR A 28 -8.41 11.87 -5.05
N PHE A 29 -8.26 10.69 -4.44
CA PHE A 29 -6.99 9.95 -4.48
C PHE A 29 -6.56 9.65 -5.92
N GLY A 30 -7.48 9.21 -6.78
CA GLY A 30 -7.22 8.89 -8.20
C GLY A 30 -6.74 10.08 -9.02
N GLY A 31 -7.34 11.26 -8.83
CA GLY A 31 -6.98 12.49 -9.55
C GLY A 31 -5.77 13.23 -8.98
N SER A 32 -5.14 12.72 -7.91
CA SER A 32 -3.99 13.37 -7.28
C SER A 32 -2.68 13.10 -8.04
N SER A 33 -1.73 14.04 -7.96
CA SER A 33 -0.36 13.79 -8.44
C SER A 33 0.32 12.68 -7.64
N GLU A 34 1.34 12.05 -8.22
CA GLU A 34 2.05 10.92 -7.58
C GLU A 34 2.66 11.31 -6.23
N ARG A 35 3.25 12.51 -6.13
CA ARG A 35 3.74 13.07 -4.86
C ARG A 35 2.63 13.18 -3.81
N SER A 36 1.44 13.59 -4.23
CA SER A 36 0.29 13.75 -3.33
C SER A 36 -0.27 12.40 -2.91
N LYS A 37 -0.34 11.41 -3.82
CA LYS A 37 -0.71 10.03 -3.51
C LYS A 37 0.24 9.44 -2.48
N ARG A 38 1.56 9.61 -2.66
CA ARG A 38 2.58 9.16 -1.70
C ARG A 38 2.36 9.75 -0.31
N ARG A 39 2.12 11.07 -0.22
CA ARG A 39 1.82 11.74 1.05
C ARG A 39 0.53 11.20 1.69
N LYS A 40 -0.52 10.95 0.90
CA LYS A 40 -1.78 10.36 1.39
C LYS A 40 -1.58 8.93 1.89
N CYS A 41 -0.82 8.11 1.17
CA CYS A 41 -0.46 6.75 1.61
C CYS A 41 0.40 6.75 2.88
N GLU A 42 1.35 7.68 3.01
CA GLU A 42 2.15 7.82 4.22
C GLU A 42 1.29 8.12 5.45
N LEU A 43 0.26 8.96 5.27
CA LEU A 43 -0.69 9.26 6.35
C LEU A 43 -1.58 8.07 6.70
N LEU A 44 -1.96 7.23 5.73
CA LEU A 44 -2.66 5.98 5.99
C LEU A 44 -1.75 5.00 6.75
N TYR A 45 -0.50 4.87 6.31
CA TYR A 45 0.50 4.00 6.92
C TYR A 45 0.79 4.37 8.37
N LYS A 46 0.84 5.66 8.71
CA LYS A 46 1.03 6.11 10.10
C LYS A 46 -0.16 5.83 11.01
N LYS A 47 -1.36 5.64 10.46
CA LYS A 47 -2.60 5.46 11.23
C LYS A 47 -2.96 4.00 11.47
N SER A 48 -2.51 3.10 10.60
CA SER A 48 -2.89 1.69 10.61
C SER A 48 -1.66 0.81 10.77
N SER A 49 -1.84 -0.37 11.34
CA SER A 49 -0.76 -1.35 11.42
C SER A 49 -0.46 -1.96 10.04
N LEU A 50 0.78 -2.40 9.84
CA LEU A 50 1.19 -3.06 8.60
C LEU A 50 0.32 -4.30 8.31
N ASN A 51 -0.01 -5.08 9.34
CA ASN A 51 -0.86 -6.27 9.20
C ASN A 51 -2.25 -5.91 8.65
N GLU A 52 -2.91 -4.89 9.20
CA GLU A 52 -4.21 -4.41 8.71
C GLU A 52 -4.13 -3.92 7.26
N LEU A 53 -3.07 -3.21 6.88
CA LEU A 53 -2.87 -2.75 5.50
C LEU A 53 -2.67 -3.92 4.52
N THR A 54 -1.96 -4.97 4.93
CA THR A 54 -1.74 -6.15 4.09
C THR A 54 -2.99 -7.02 3.93
N GLU A 55 -3.79 -7.14 4.99
CA GLU A 55 -5.07 -7.87 4.92
C GLU A 55 -6.12 -7.09 4.13
N THR A 56 -6.23 -5.77 4.32
CA THR A 56 -7.14 -4.93 3.54
C THR A 56 -6.82 -4.92 2.06
N THR A 57 -5.54 -4.89 1.68
CA THR A 57 -5.13 -5.00 0.27
C THR A 57 -5.47 -6.35 -0.34
N ALA A 58 -5.20 -7.46 0.37
CA ALA A 58 -5.59 -8.80 -0.08
C ALA A 58 -7.12 -8.94 -0.22
N TYR A 59 -7.89 -8.40 0.73
CA TYR A 59 -9.35 -8.38 0.69
C TYR A 59 -9.88 -7.58 -0.52
N ALA A 60 -9.33 -6.39 -0.77
CA ALA A 60 -9.72 -5.55 -1.90
C ALA A 60 -9.48 -6.25 -3.25
N LEU A 61 -8.35 -6.96 -3.40
CA LEU A 61 -8.04 -7.74 -4.60
C LEU A 61 -8.99 -8.92 -4.79
N ARG A 62 -9.35 -9.63 -3.71
CA ARG A 62 -10.37 -10.69 -3.76
C ARG A 62 -11.72 -10.16 -4.18
N LYS A 63 -12.13 -9.00 -3.65
CA LYS A 63 -13.41 -8.38 -3.99
C LYS A 63 -13.48 -7.96 -5.46
N LYS A 64 -12.34 -7.58 -6.05
CA LYS A 64 -12.20 -7.32 -7.49
C LYS A 64 -12.13 -8.59 -8.35
N GLY A 65 -12.12 -9.79 -7.76
CA GLY A 65 -12.03 -11.07 -8.47
C GLY A 65 -10.59 -11.59 -8.69
N ASN A 66 -9.57 -10.80 -8.37
CA ASN A 66 -8.16 -11.14 -8.60
C ASN A 66 -7.58 -11.99 -7.46
N LYS A 67 -8.09 -13.22 -7.32
CA LYS A 67 -7.74 -14.14 -6.23
C LYS A 67 -6.24 -14.48 -6.18
N ASP A 68 -5.60 -14.66 -7.34
CA ASP A 68 -4.19 -15.02 -7.43
C ASP A 68 -3.28 -13.90 -6.89
N THR A 69 -3.56 -12.66 -7.27
CA THR A 69 -2.81 -11.49 -6.76
C THR A 69 -3.00 -11.32 -5.25
N ALA A 70 -4.20 -11.59 -4.72
CA ALA A 70 -4.44 -11.55 -3.29
C ALA A 70 -3.64 -12.63 -2.54
N LYS A 71 -3.45 -13.81 -3.16
CA LYS A 71 -2.62 -14.89 -2.60
C LYS A 71 -1.15 -14.49 -2.57
N LEU A 72 -0.63 -13.92 -3.67
CA LEU A 72 0.75 -13.41 -3.75
C LEU A 72 1.02 -12.32 -2.70
N VAL A 73 0.09 -11.39 -2.49
CA VAL A 73 0.23 -10.36 -1.44
C VAL A 73 0.36 -11.02 -0.07
N LYS A 74 -0.50 -11.99 0.27
CA LYS A 74 -0.41 -12.70 1.56
C LYS A 74 0.89 -13.49 1.71
N GLU A 75 1.38 -14.11 0.66
CA GLU A 75 2.66 -14.84 0.70
C GLU A 75 3.84 -13.87 0.88
N ALA A 76 3.83 -12.75 0.18
CA ALA A 76 4.86 -11.71 0.31
C ALA A 76 4.89 -11.09 1.72
N THR A 77 3.73 -10.99 2.39
CA THR A 77 3.62 -10.31 3.69
C THR A 77 3.76 -11.27 4.88
N ASN A 78 3.31 -12.52 4.76
CA ASN A 78 3.37 -13.53 5.82
C ASN A 78 4.67 -14.37 5.81
N THR A 79 5.60 -14.13 4.88
CA THR A 79 6.87 -14.85 4.82
C THR A 79 7.83 -14.39 5.91
N THR A 80 7.57 -14.91 7.11
CA THR A 80 8.62 -15.47 7.97
C THR A 80 9.54 -16.34 7.09
N PRO A 81 10.88 -16.33 7.26
CA PRO A 81 11.82 -16.78 6.24
C PRO A 81 11.93 -18.31 6.14
N THR A 82 10.85 -19.02 5.79
CA THR A 82 10.88 -20.43 5.41
C THR A 82 10.96 -20.60 3.88
N GLY A 83 10.48 -19.63 3.10
CA GLY A 83 10.64 -19.60 1.63
C GLY A 83 12.05 -19.26 1.13
N ARG A 84 12.92 -18.70 1.99
CA ARG A 84 14.31 -18.32 1.61
C ARG A 84 15.23 -19.52 1.32
N ARG A 85 14.83 -20.76 1.64
CA ARG A 85 15.66 -21.95 1.40
C ARG A 85 15.74 -22.37 -0.08
N LYS A 86 14.75 -22.05 -0.91
CA LYS A 86 14.82 -22.41 -2.35
C LYS A 86 15.61 -21.40 -3.21
N ILE A 87 15.64 -20.12 -2.84
CA ILE A 87 16.32 -19.10 -3.67
C ILE A 87 17.80 -18.92 -3.28
N ARG A 88 18.17 -19.07 -1.99
CA ARG A 88 19.57 -18.95 -1.57
C ARG A 88 20.44 -20.17 -1.90
N GLY A 89 19.83 -21.34 -2.17
CA GLY A 89 20.53 -22.53 -2.64
C GLY A 89 20.97 -22.48 -4.10
N MET A 90 20.25 -21.74 -4.96
CA MET A 90 20.63 -21.60 -6.38
C MET A 90 21.75 -20.56 -6.59
N VAL A 91 21.84 -19.52 -5.75
CA VAL A 91 22.84 -18.44 -5.93
C VAL A 91 24.23 -18.83 -5.39
N PHE A 92 24.33 -19.79 -4.45
CA PHE A 92 25.62 -20.27 -3.93
C PHE A 92 26.16 -21.54 -4.62
N GLY A 93 25.41 -22.14 -5.54
CA GLY A 93 25.77 -23.39 -6.23
C GLY A 93 26.63 -23.20 -7.49
N LEU A 94 26.74 -21.98 -8.04
CA LEU A 94 27.68 -21.68 -9.13
C LEU A 94 29.08 -21.33 -8.58
N LYS A 95 29.73 -22.33 -7.99
CA LYS A 95 31.20 -22.40 -7.94
C LYS A 95 31.61 -23.74 -8.56
N ILE A 96 31.44 -23.83 -9.88
CA ILE A 96 32.01 -24.93 -10.65
C ILE A 96 33.37 -24.46 -11.16
N LYS A 97 34.40 -25.12 -10.61
CA LYS A 97 35.81 -25.17 -11.01
C LYS A 97 36.08 -24.77 -12.45
N ILE A 98 36.94 -23.76 -12.63
CA ILE A 98 37.78 -23.65 -13.81
C ILE A 98 39.19 -24.04 -13.33
N ASN A 99 39.78 -24.99 -14.07
CA ASN A 99 41.07 -25.63 -13.84
C ASN A 99 42.20 -24.64 -13.58
#